data_AF-A0A6G7SNU9-F1
#
_entry.id   AF-A0A6G7SNU9-F1
#
_cell.length_a   1.000
_cell.length_b   1.000
_cell.length_c   1.000
_cell.angle_alpha   90.00
_cell.angle_beta   90.00
_cell.angle_gamma   90.00
#
_symmetry.space_group_name_H-M   'P 1'
#
loop_
_entity.id
_entity.type
_entity.pdbx_description
1 polymer ?
#
loop_
_entity_poly.entity_id
_entity_poly.type
_entity_poly.pdbx_seq_one_letter_code
_entity_poly.pdbx_strand_id
1 'polypeptide(L)'
;MGISVQVRTFTGTVEATCPHPAIAALCGRAASQNLPLLGCVDPYDDTVFNRSQLRVLIPELRALTDGSTAEEAEAAHEILALTAQVERRAHRYLVFNGD
;
A
#
# COMPACT_ATOMS: atom_id res chain seq x y z
N MET A 1 -15.40 4.96 -3.94
CA MET A 1 -14.70 4.92 -2.65
C MET A 1 -13.24 4.74 -2.97
N GLY A 2 -12.42 5.70 -2.54
CA GLY A 2 -11.01 5.79 -2.92
C GLY A 2 -10.15 5.28 -1.78
N ILE A 3 -9.09 4.55 -2.09
CA ILE A 3 -8.10 4.16 -1.08
C ILE A 3 -6.92 5.12 -1.21
N SER A 4 -6.49 5.71 -0.09
CA SER A 4 -5.24 6.48 -0.03
C SER A 4 -4.20 5.73 0.77
N VAL A 5 -2.92 5.86 0.42
CA VAL A 5 -1.83 5.22 1.17
C VAL A 5 -1.04 6.28 1.91
N GLN A 6 -0.81 6.06 3.19
CA GLN A 6 -0.21 7.03 4.11
C GLN A 6 0.98 6.41 4.84
N VAL A 7 1.99 7.22 5.14
CA VAL A 7 3.01 6.87 6.13
C VAL A 7 2.60 7.52 7.44
N ARG A 8 2.27 6.71 8.44
CA ARG A 8 1.91 7.18 9.79
C ARG A 8 2.97 6.80 10.80
N THR A 9 3.21 7.69 11.75
CA THR A 9 3.97 7.38 12.97
C THR A 9 3.12 6.61 13.98
N PHE A 10 3.74 6.03 15.02
CA PHE A 10 3.00 5.37 16.09
C PHE A 10 2.05 6.29 16.87
N THR A 11 2.27 7.61 16.83
CA THR A 11 1.38 8.61 17.44
C THR A 11 0.22 9.00 16.52
N GLY A 12 0.11 8.40 15.34
CA GLY A 12 -0.94 8.68 14.35
C GLY A 12 -0.66 9.88 13.44
N THR A 13 0.49 10.55 13.58
CA THR A 13 0.87 11.66 12.71
C THR A 13 1.19 11.15 11.31
N VAL A 14 0.53 11.73 10.29
CA VAL A 14 0.78 11.46 8.87
C VAL A 14 2.02 12.23 8.42
N GLU A 15 3.01 11.52 7.86
CA GLU A 15 4.24 12.13 7.32
C GLU A 15 4.23 12.21 5.79
N ALA A 16 3.50 11.33 5.12
CA ALA A 16 3.36 11.32 3.67
C ALA A 16 2.02 10.66 3.28
N THR A 17 1.47 11.08 2.15
CA THR A 17 0.24 10.54 1.57
C THR A 17 0.40 10.39 0.06
N CYS A 18 -0.11 9.28 -0.48
CA CYS A 18 -0.24 8.98 -1.90
C CYS A 18 -1.74 8.75 -2.19
N PRO A 19 -2.43 9.76 -2.74
CA PRO A 19 -3.80 9.62 -3.20
C PRO A 19 -3.80 9.28 -4.70
N HIS A 20 -3.53 8.01 -5.05
CA HIS A 20 -3.53 7.58 -6.44
C HIS A 20 -4.85 6.84 -6.79
N PRO A 21 -5.56 7.21 -7.88
CA PRO A 21 -6.90 6.69 -8.18
C PRO A 21 -6.92 5.17 -8.44
N ALA A 22 -5.83 4.61 -8.97
CA ALA A 22 -5.71 3.18 -9.26
C ALA A 22 -5.41 2.28 -8.04
N ILE A 23 -5.23 2.82 -6.83
CA ILE A 23 -4.91 2.01 -5.63
C ILE A 23 -6.03 1.01 -5.33
N ALA A 24 -7.29 1.42 -5.45
CA ALA A 24 -8.43 0.52 -5.23
C ALA A 24 -8.46 -0.63 -6.25
N ALA A 25 -8.17 -0.34 -7.53
CA ALA A 25 -8.08 -1.36 -8.58
C ALA A 25 -6.92 -2.32 -8.33
N LEU A 26 -5.75 -1.79 -7.92
CA LEU A 26 -4.57 -2.56 -7.55
C LEU A 26 -4.88 -3.54 -6.41
N CYS A 27 -5.54 -3.09 -5.33
CA CYS A 27 -5.96 -3.95 -4.23
C CYS A 27 -6.99 -5.00 -4.69
N GLY A 28 -7.95 -4.63 -5.54
CA GLY A 28 -8.92 -5.58 -6.12
C GLY A 28 -8.26 -6.67 -6.97
N ARG A 29 -7.23 -6.30 -7.74
CA ARG A 29 -6.41 -7.26 -8.49
C ARG A 29 -5.59 -8.16 -7.57
N ALA A 30 -5.01 -7.62 -6.51
CA ALA A 30 -4.32 -8.43 -5.51
C ALA A 30 -5.25 -9.45 -4.84
N ALA A 31 -6.49 -9.04 -4.55
CA ALA A 31 -7.51 -9.92 -4.00
C ALA A 31 -7.90 -11.04 -4.97
N SER A 32 -8.06 -10.75 -6.27
CA SER A 32 -8.35 -11.78 -7.27
C SER A 32 -7.21 -12.78 -7.47
N GLN A 33 -5.97 -12.38 -7.17
CA GLN A 33 -4.78 -13.23 -7.16
C GLN A 33 -4.53 -13.92 -5.80
N ASN A 34 -5.39 -13.71 -4.80
CA ASN A 34 -5.23 -14.21 -3.42
C ASN A 34 -3.88 -13.84 -2.79
N LEU A 35 -3.39 -12.62 -3.03
CA LEU A 35 -2.17 -12.13 -2.40
C LEU A 35 -2.40 -11.89 -0.90
N PRO A 36 -1.51 -12.38 -0.01
CA PRO A 36 -1.79 -12.45 1.41
C PRO A 36 -1.84 -11.10 2.14
N LEU A 37 -1.22 -10.03 1.62
CA LEU A 37 -1.33 -8.70 2.22
C LEU A 37 -2.23 -7.76 1.43
N LEU A 38 -1.87 -7.43 0.19
CA LEU A 38 -2.66 -6.48 -0.62
C LEU A 38 -4.08 -6.98 -0.89
N GLY A 39 -4.27 -8.29 -1.01
CA GLY A 39 -5.59 -8.89 -1.22
C GLY A 39 -6.50 -8.84 0.02
N CYS A 40 -5.94 -8.49 1.18
CA CYS A 40 -6.66 -8.35 2.44
C CYS A 40 -6.81 -6.88 2.88
N VAL A 41 -6.48 -5.91 2.02
CA VAL A 41 -6.74 -4.50 2.30
C VAL A 41 -8.24 -4.27 2.37
N ASP A 42 -8.69 -3.75 3.50
CA ASP A 42 -10.07 -3.36 3.70
C ASP A 42 -10.34 -2.05 2.93
N PRO A 43 -11.31 -2.02 2.00
CA PRO A 43 -11.66 -0.80 1.28
C PRO A 43 -12.44 0.21 2.13
N TYR A 44 -12.91 -0.18 3.32
CA TYR A 44 -13.79 0.62 4.19
C TYR A 44 -13.16 0.96 5.56
N ASP A 45 -11.97 0.46 5.86
CA ASP A 45 -11.28 0.73 7.13
C ASP A 45 -9.74 0.84 6.90
N ASP A 46 -9.04 1.36 7.90
CA ASP A 46 -7.59 1.49 7.88
C ASP A 46 -6.90 0.12 7.96
N THR A 47 -6.23 -0.29 6.89
CA THR A 47 -5.33 -1.45 6.90
C THR A 47 -3.89 -0.99 7.17
N VAL A 48 -3.32 -1.41 8.30
CA VAL A 48 -2.00 -0.97 8.76
C VAL A 48 -0.94 -2.05 8.57
N PHE A 49 0.13 -1.72 7.84
CA PHE A 49 1.30 -2.56 7.67
C PHE A 49 2.51 -1.99 8.41
N ASN A 50 3.13 -2.83 9.25
CA ASN A 50 4.38 -2.52 9.91
C ASN A 50 5.60 -2.93 9.06
N ARG A 51 6.79 -2.54 9.50
CA ARG A 51 8.07 -2.85 8.83
C ARG A 51 8.29 -4.34 8.54
N SER A 52 7.84 -5.25 9.41
CA SER A 52 8.01 -6.70 9.17
C SER A 52 7.10 -7.20 8.05
N GLN A 53 5.87 -6.69 7.96
CA GLN A 53 4.92 -7.02 6.91
C GLN A 53 5.35 -6.45 5.55
N LEU A 54 6.09 -5.33 5.51
CA LEU A 54 6.64 -4.78 4.26
C LEU A 54 7.54 -5.77 3.49
N ARG A 55 8.16 -6.74 4.18
CA ARG A 55 8.99 -7.77 3.54
C ARG A 55 8.17 -8.68 2.61
N VAL A 56 6.89 -8.82 2.86
CA VAL A 56 5.94 -9.57 2.01
C VAL A 56 5.23 -8.62 1.04
N LEU A 57 4.89 -7.41 1.49
CA LEU A 57 4.18 -6.41 0.68
C LEU A 57 4.99 -5.94 -0.54
N ILE A 58 6.30 -5.71 -0.37
CA ILE A 58 7.16 -5.21 -1.44
C ILE A 58 7.24 -6.20 -2.62
N PRO A 59 7.48 -7.51 -2.41
CA PRO A 59 7.36 -8.50 -3.46
C PRO A 59 6.00 -8.53 -4.15
N GLU A 60 4.90 -8.43 -3.41
CA GLU A 60 3.55 -8.39 -3.99
C GLU A 60 3.36 -7.18 -4.91
N LEU A 61 3.73 -5.98 -4.46
CA LEU A 61 3.66 -4.76 -5.28
C LEU A 61 4.49 -4.88 -6.57
N ARG A 62 5.68 -5.46 -6.49
CA ARG A 62 6.54 -5.70 -7.66
C ARG A 62 5.98 -6.77 -8.60
N ALA A 63 5.35 -7.83 -8.07
CA ALA A 63 4.69 -8.82 -8.90
C ALA A 63 3.48 -8.22 -9.63
N LEU A 64 2.78 -7.30 -8.99
CA LEU A 64 1.63 -6.62 -9.60
C LEU A 64 2.04 -5.60 -10.67
N THR A 65 3.26 -5.05 -10.66
CA THR A 65 3.73 -4.18 -11.76
C THR A 65 3.86 -4.94 -13.08
N ASP A 66 4.04 -6.26 -13.01
CA ASP A 66 4.08 -7.11 -14.21
C ASP A 66 2.66 -7.44 -14.67
N GLY A 67 2.30 -6.95 -15.87
CA GLY A 67 1.00 -7.17 -16.49
C GLY A 67 -0.15 -6.32 -15.94
N SER A 68 0.16 -5.25 -15.18
CA SER A 68 -0.79 -4.20 -14.81
C SER A 68 -0.97 -3.15 -15.90
N THR A 69 -2.04 -2.37 -15.76
CA THR A 69 -2.18 -1.14 -16.55
C THR A 69 -1.10 -0.14 -16.15
N ALA A 70 -0.82 0.85 -17.00
CA ALA A 70 0.16 1.90 -16.68
C ALA A 70 -0.17 2.62 -15.36
N GLU A 71 -1.45 2.89 -15.11
CA GLU A 71 -1.93 3.55 -13.88
C GLU A 71 -1.77 2.66 -12.63
N GLU A 72 -2.04 1.36 -12.74
CA GLU A 72 -1.82 0.41 -11.65
C GLU A 72 -0.32 0.25 -11.32
N ALA A 73 0.53 0.22 -12.35
CA ALA A 73 1.98 0.15 -12.19
C ALA A 73 2.54 1.43 -11.54
N GLU A 74 2.04 2.60 -11.95
CA GLU A 74 2.38 3.89 -11.34
C GLU A 74 1.96 3.94 -9.86
N ALA A 75 0.72 3.53 -9.54
CA ALA A 75 0.26 3.41 -8.16
C ALA A 75 1.18 2.50 -7.32
N ALA A 76 1.55 1.33 -7.84
CA ALA A 76 2.43 0.40 -7.16
C ALA A 76 3.84 1.02 -6.94
N HIS A 77 4.36 1.76 -7.90
CA HIS A 77 5.64 2.49 -7.77
C HIS A 77 5.58 3.61 -6.73
N GLU A 78 4.49 4.37 -6.66
CA GLU A 78 4.30 5.39 -5.63
C GLU A 78 4.23 4.76 -4.22
N ILE A 79 3.51 3.65 -4.07
CA ILE A 79 3.46 2.91 -2.79
C ILE A 79 4.86 2.39 -2.42
N LEU A 80 5.62 1.83 -3.36
CA LEU A 80 7.00 1.39 -3.15
C LEU A 80 7.93 2.54 -2.71
N ALA A 81 7.70 3.76 -3.20
CA ALA A 81 8.45 4.93 -2.73
C ALA A 81 8.13 5.26 -1.25
N LEU A 82 6.89 5.07 -0.82
CA LEU A 82 6.51 5.23 0.59
C LEU A 82 7.08 4.12 1.49
N THR A 83 7.17 2.87 1.02
CA THR A 83 7.75 1.78 1.83
C THR A 83 9.20 2.07 2.21
N ALA A 84 9.98 2.71 1.33
CA ALA A 84 11.35 3.12 1.62
C ALA A 84 11.44 4.11 2.80
N GLN A 85 10.41 4.93 3.05
CA GLN A 85 10.37 5.83 4.21
C GLN A 85 10.11 5.05 5.51
N VAL A 86 9.24 4.05 5.46
CA VAL A 86 8.90 3.19 6.60
C VAL A 86 10.08 2.30 6.99
N GLU A 87 10.85 1.79 6.02
CA GLU A 87 12.02 0.95 6.31
C GLU A 87 13.17 1.72 6.98
N ARG A 88 13.35 3.00 6.63
CA ARG A 88 14.50 3.82 7.08
C ARG A 88 14.41 4.27 8.53
N ARG A 89 13.23 4.31 9.14
CA ARG A 89 13.05 4.87 10.47
C ARG A 89 12.11 4.00 11.32
N ALA A 90 12.45 3.83 12.60
CA ALA A 90 11.64 3.04 13.53
C ALA A 90 10.23 3.65 13.73
N HIS A 91 9.27 2.81 14.13
CA HIS A 91 7.91 3.18 14.53
C HIS A 91 7.08 3.93 13.46
N ARG A 92 7.30 3.57 12.19
CA ARG A 92 6.47 3.99 11.06
C ARG A 92 5.65 2.81 10.53
N TYR A 93 4.49 3.16 10.01
CA TYR A 93 3.54 2.24 9.43
C TYR A 93 3.09 2.76 8.08
N LEU A 94 2.85 1.84 7.16
CA LEU A 94 2.17 2.13 5.91
C LEU A 94 0.69 1.84 6.14
N VAL A 95 -0.19 2.81 5.90
CA VAL A 95 -1.62 2.70 6.16
C VAL A 95 -2.36 2.85 4.84
N PHE A 96 -3.10 1.83 4.46
CA PHE A 96 -4.10 1.91 3.40
C PHE A 96 -5.39 2.38 4.06
N ASN A 97 -5.73 3.64 3.84
CA ASN A 97 -6.91 4.27 4.38
C ASN A 97 -8.06 4.07 3.39
N GLY A 98 -8.99 3.19 3.75
CA GLY A 98 -10.29 3.08 3.11
C GLY A 98 -11.20 4.23 3.54
N ASP A 99 -11.91 4.81 2.57
CA ASP A 99 -12.84 5.94 2.73
C ASP A 99 -14.21 5.59 2.13
#